data_AF-A0A936LRQ2-F1
#
_entry.id   AF-A0A936LRQ2-F1
#
_cell.length_a   1.000
_cell.length_b   1.000
_cell.length_c   1.000
_cell.angle_alpha   90.00
_cell.angle_beta   90.00
_cell.angle_gamma   90.00
#
_symmetry.space_group_name_H-M   'P 1'
#
loop_
_entity.id
_entity.type
_entity.pdbx_description
1 polymer ?
#
loop_
_entity_poly.entity_id
_entity_poly.type
_entity_poly.pdbx_seq_one_letter_code
_entity_poly.pdbx_strand_id
1 'polypeptide(L)'
;MMSKLVDPFLSVDVFLNARYPSIQDTFNELDERINDEIRLLAQDENHLFSSVRSRLQYLLSKNIIPKYLYDHLLRYKETLGFPIENQDELYFKGIQLWLKLLEIQTGHSLPDRFLKFQFIIEVAEAPTSFSKEYPSIRISFLEYSEDRNALKFVISNQTEHIHLLELKSLRTKQIKHLQQCIQYLQFPFDAWAHRLIYLQGYWSVDSLVLMPDFLVDVTTVASCFHATESNPLKHFIQLYLYRPTGLPALIGNAVNYFLDELIIHNDSNAESMLQTVFHQNPLAFSLLNDDQIKLFSETVRTHFKNIKEVISSQFDQKLLQLQECLLEPSFLRPKLWYSGKAGCFLPG
;
A
#
# COMPACT_ATOMS: atom_id res chain seq x y z
N MET A 1 37.68 -17.42 -27.06
CA MET A 1 37.15 -17.45 -28.44
C MET A 1 35.69 -17.01 -28.38
N MET A 2 35.47 -15.72 -28.65
CA MET A 2 34.21 -15.01 -28.95
C MET A 2 33.02 -15.15 -27.98
N SER A 3 33.05 -14.38 -26.88
CA SER A 3 31.80 -13.81 -26.33
C SER A 3 31.24 -12.84 -27.38
N LYS A 4 30.21 -13.25 -28.12
CA LYS A 4 29.43 -12.30 -28.91
C LYS A 4 28.97 -11.20 -27.94
N LEU A 5 29.43 -9.97 -28.16
CA LEU A 5 28.83 -8.78 -27.58
C LEU A 5 27.37 -8.76 -28.04
N VAL A 6 26.47 -9.28 -27.21
CA VAL A 6 25.04 -9.06 -27.38
C VAL A 6 24.81 -7.66 -26.84
N ASP A 7 24.52 -6.73 -27.74
CA ASP A 7 24.15 -5.37 -27.39
C ASP A 7 22.91 -5.44 -26.45
N PRO A 8 23.03 -5.04 -25.18
CA PRO A 8 21.95 -5.17 -24.21
C PRO A 8 20.75 -4.28 -24.56
N PHE A 9 20.93 -3.27 -25.42
CA PHE A 9 19.89 -2.37 -25.87
C PHE A 9 19.24 -2.81 -27.20
N LEU A 10 19.66 -3.95 -27.78
CA LEU A 10 19.10 -4.47 -29.03
C LEU A 10 17.58 -4.71 -28.93
N SER A 11 17.09 -5.08 -27.75
CA SER A 11 15.66 -5.26 -27.48
C SER A 11 14.87 -3.96 -27.71
N VAL A 12 15.45 -2.82 -27.35
CA VAL A 12 14.85 -1.49 -27.54
C VAL A 12 14.85 -1.11 -29.02
N ASP A 13 15.92 -1.42 -29.76
CA ASP A 13 15.94 -1.17 -31.21
C ASP A 13 14.92 -2.03 -31.96
N VAL A 14 14.75 -3.28 -31.56
CA VAL A 14 13.72 -4.17 -32.13
C VAL A 14 12.33 -3.60 -31.86
N PHE A 15 12.07 -3.15 -30.64
CA PHE A 15 10.80 -2.54 -30.26
C PHE A 15 10.52 -1.25 -31.05
N LEU A 16 11.50 -0.34 -31.16
CA LEU A 16 11.34 0.94 -31.88
C LEU A 16 11.10 0.76 -33.39
N ASN A 17 11.59 -0.33 -33.98
CA ASN A 17 11.41 -0.64 -35.40
C ASN A 17 10.22 -1.57 -35.67
N ALA A 18 9.57 -2.11 -34.64
CA ALA A 18 8.42 -2.99 -34.78
C ALA A 18 7.17 -2.21 -35.19
N ARG A 19 6.35 -2.82 -36.05
CA ARG A 19 5.02 -2.29 -36.43
C ARG A 19 3.95 -3.01 -35.62
N TYR A 20 3.39 -2.31 -34.64
CA TYR A 20 2.28 -2.80 -33.85
C TYR A 20 0.93 -2.51 -34.54
N PRO A 21 -0.09 -3.37 -34.37
CA PRO A 21 -1.39 -3.23 -35.02
C PRO A 21 -2.18 -2.01 -34.52
N SER A 22 -2.01 -1.67 -33.25
CA SER A 22 -2.67 -0.54 -32.60
C SER A 22 -1.74 0.15 -31.60
N ILE A 23 -2.07 1.39 -31.25
CA ILE A 23 -1.36 2.16 -30.19
C ILE A 23 -1.46 1.42 -28.85
N GLN A 24 -2.60 0.79 -28.56
CA GLN A 24 -2.81 0.02 -27.34
C GLN A 24 -1.87 -1.18 -27.27
N ASP A 25 -1.66 -1.88 -28.39
CA ASP A 25 -0.72 -3.01 -28.46
C ASP A 25 0.73 -2.56 -28.24
N THR A 26 1.10 -1.38 -28.76
CA THR A 26 2.41 -0.78 -28.49
C THR A 26 2.63 -0.52 -27.00
N PHE A 27 1.62 0.02 -26.30
CA PHE A 27 1.70 0.26 -24.86
C PHE A 27 1.74 -1.03 -24.05
N ASN A 28 0.93 -2.03 -24.43
CA ASN A 28 0.91 -3.33 -23.77
C ASN A 28 2.27 -4.03 -23.88
N GLU A 29 2.87 -4.03 -25.07
CA GLU A 29 4.21 -4.61 -25.27
C GLU A 29 5.28 -3.83 -24.50
N LEU A 30 5.23 -2.49 -24.50
CA LEU A 30 6.16 -1.67 -23.71
C LEU A 30 6.05 -1.97 -22.21
N ASP A 31 4.82 -2.13 -21.71
CA ASP A 31 4.57 -2.45 -20.31
C ASP A 31 5.09 -3.82 -19.91
N GLU A 32 4.90 -4.83 -20.78
CA GLU A 32 5.46 -6.18 -20.61
C GLU A 32 6.98 -6.16 -20.59
N ARG A 33 7.64 -5.42 -21.50
CA ARG A 33 9.10 -5.28 -21.48
C ARG A 33 9.62 -4.68 -20.18
N ILE A 34 8.96 -3.63 -19.69
CA ILE A 34 9.29 -3.02 -18.39
C ILE A 34 9.06 -4.04 -17.25
N ASN A 35 7.98 -4.82 -17.28
CA ASN A 35 7.72 -5.85 -16.28
C ASN A 35 8.79 -6.94 -16.28
N ASP A 36 9.24 -7.37 -17.45
CA ASP A 36 10.29 -8.37 -17.60
C ASP A 36 11.61 -7.87 -17.04
N GLU A 37 11.99 -6.61 -17.27
CA GLU A 37 13.19 -6.06 -16.64
C GLU A 37 13.07 -5.99 -15.11
N ILE A 38 11.89 -5.63 -14.58
CA ILE A 38 11.64 -5.65 -13.13
C ILE A 38 11.76 -7.08 -12.57
N ARG A 39 11.27 -8.09 -13.30
CA ARG A 39 11.40 -9.51 -12.91
C ARG A 39 12.86 -9.98 -12.95
N LEU A 40 13.62 -9.54 -13.94
CA LEU A 40 15.04 -9.87 -14.07
C LEU A 40 15.88 -9.18 -12.98
N LEU A 41 15.56 -7.96 -12.57
CA LEU A 41 16.23 -7.30 -11.44
C LEU A 41 15.91 -7.96 -10.09
N ALA A 42 14.75 -8.62 -9.97
CA ALA A 42 14.33 -9.34 -8.77
C ALA A 42 14.85 -10.80 -8.69
N GLN A 43 15.77 -11.18 -9.60
CA GLN A 43 16.45 -12.47 -9.84
C GLN A 43 16.30 -13.61 -8.82
N ASP A 44 16.47 -13.37 -7.50
CA ASP A 44 16.52 -14.44 -6.48
C ASP A 44 15.21 -14.69 -5.71
N GLU A 45 14.20 -13.82 -5.82
CA GLU A 45 13.00 -13.86 -4.96
C GLU A 45 11.68 -13.83 -5.74
N ASN A 46 11.70 -14.13 -7.04
CA ASN A 46 10.55 -13.97 -7.94
C ASN A 46 9.27 -14.71 -7.49
N HIS A 47 9.40 -15.83 -6.77
CA HIS A 47 8.28 -16.59 -6.21
C HIS A 47 7.61 -15.92 -5.01
N LEU A 48 8.26 -14.96 -4.35
CA LEU A 48 7.75 -14.30 -3.15
C LEU A 48 6.80 -13.14 -3.46
N PHE A 49 6.74 -12.67 -4.71
CA PHE A 49 6.00 -11.46 -5.07
C PHE A 49 4.78 -11.75 -5.95
N SER A 50 3.59 -11.48 -5.41
CA SER A 50 2.32 -11.58 -6.14
C SER A 50 2.06 -10.39 -7.09
N SER A 51 2.70 -9.23 -6.87
CA SER A 51 2.45 -8.00 -7.64
C SER A 51 3.73 -7.27 -8.06
N VAL A 52 3.66 -6.52 -9.17
CA VAL A 52 4.75 -5.63 -9.64
C VAL A 52 5.09 -4.57 -8.58
N ARG A 53 4.09 -4.06 -7.86
CA ARG A 53 4.28 -3.09 -6.78
C ARG A 53 5.13 -3.66 -5.63
N SER A 54 4.86 -4.91 -5.24
CA SER A 54 5.65 -5.61 -4.23
C SER A 54 7.11 -5.80 -4.69
N ARG A 55 7.33 -6.13 -5.97
CA ARG A 55 8.68 -6.23 -6.56
C ARG A 55 9.40 -4.88 -6.54
N LEU A 56 8.74 -3.80 -6.96
CA LEU A 56 9.33 -2.47 -6.93
C LEU A 56 9.70 -2.03 -5.50
N GLN A 57 8.86 -2.36 -4.52
CA GLN A 57 9.14 -2.06 -3.12
C GLN A 57 10.35 -2.84 -2.58
N TYR A 58 10.52 -4.10 -3.00
CA TYR A 58 11.71 -4.89 -2.72
C TYR A 58 12.98 -4.30 -3.35
N LEU A 59 12.92 -3.94 -4.64
CA LEU A 59 14.06 -3.32 -5.32
C LEU A 59 14.47 -1.99 -4.66
N LEU A 60 13.51 -1.22 -4.15
CA LEU A 60 13.76 0.00 -3.39
C LEU A 60 14.40 -0.30 -2.02
N SER A 61 13.89 -1.28 -1.27
CA SER A 61 14.43 -1.61 0.07
C SER A 61 15.85 -2.17 0.01
N LYS A 62 16.20 -2.85 -1.07
CA LYS A 62 17.57 -3.33 -1.36
C LYS A 62 18.49 -2.28 -2.00
N ASN A 63 18.01 -1.05 -2.20
CA ASN A 63 18.74 0.03 -2.89
C ASN A 63 19.22 -0.34 -4.31
N ILE A 64 18.53 -1.27 -5.00
CA ILE A 64 18.83 -1.63 -6.39
C ILE A 64 18.33 -0.54 -7.33
N ILE A 65 17.13 -0.01 -7.06
CA ILE A 65 16.57 1.15 -7.77
C ILE A 65 16.51 2.37 -6.84
N PRO A 66 16.80 3.58 -7.36
CA PRO A 66 16.67 4.80 -6.58
C PRO A 66 15.20 5.20 -6.41
N LYS A 67 14.90 5.96 -5.33
CA LYS A 67 13.53 6.39 -4.99
C LYS A 67 12.82 7.13 -6.12
N TYR A 68 13.52 7.99 -6.87
CA TYR A 68 12.92 8.71 -7.99
C TYR A 68 12.40 7.73 -9.05
N LEU A 69 13.19 6.70 -9.40
CA LEU A 69 12.82 5.73 -10.42
C LEU A 69 11.62 4.90 -9.97
N TYR A 70 11.57 4.51 -8.69
CA TYR A 70 10.41 3.87 -8.07
C TYR A 70 9.14 4.72 -8.25
N ASP A 71 9.20 6.01 -7.90
CA ASP A 71 8.05 6.92 -7.99
C ASP A 71 7.58 7.09 -9.46
N HIS A 72 8.51 7.21 -10.41
CA HIS A 72 8.17 7.33 -11.83
C HIS A 72 7.59 6.05 -12.43
N LEU A 73 8.12 4.87 -12.07
CA LEU A 73 7.59 3.57 -12.50
C LEU A 73 6.17 3.34 -11.95
N LEU A 74 5.95 3.66 -10.67
CA LEU A 74 4.63 3.53 -10.07
C LEU A 74 3.60 4.47 -10.73
N ARG A 75 3.98 5.74 -10.96
CA ARG A 75 3.14 6.70 -11.69
C ARG A 75 2.82 6.22 -13.10
N TYR A 76 3.81 5.72 -13.83
CA TYR A 76 3.62 5.19 -15.19
C TYR A 76 2.60 4.05 -15.22
N LYS A 77 2.72 3.09 -14.29
CA LYS A 77 1.79 1.96 -14.13
C LYS A 77 0.38 2.42 -13.75
N GLU A 78 0.26 3.44 -12.89
CA GLU A 78 -1.05 4.02 -12.53
C GLU A 78 -1.71 4.70 -13.74
N THR A 79 -0.95 5.40 -14.59
CA THR A 79 -1.48 6.13 -15.76
C THR A 79 -1.98 5.20 -16.87
N LEU A 80 -1.35 4.04 -17.08
CA LEU A 80 -1.78 3.05 -18.09
C LEU A 80 -3.20 2.49 -17.82
N GLY A 81 -3.71 2.59 -16.60
CA GLY A 81 -5.06 2.15 -16.22
C GLY A 81 -6.19 3.12 -16.55
N PHE A 82 -5.91 4.29 -17.15
CA PHE A 82 -6.88 5.34 -17.44
C PHE A 82 -6.85 5.76 -18.92
N PRO A 83 -7.93 6.35 -19.47
CA PRO A 83 -7.91 6.93 -20.81
C PRO A 83 -6.80 7.99 -20.92
N ILE A 84 -5.88 7.76 -21.86
CA ILE A 84 -4.63 8.51 -21.98
C ILE A 84 -4.88 9.83 -22.71
N GLU A 85 -4.76 10.96 -22.02
CA GLU A 85 -4.91 12.31 -22.60
C GLU A 85 -3.73 12.69 -23.51
N ASN A 86 -2.49 12.34 -23.12
CA ASN A 86 -1.25 12.59 -23.88
C ASN A 86 -0.51 11.28 -24.17
N GLN A 87 -0.84 10.65 -25.31
CA GLN A 87 -0.28 9.35 -25.69
C GLN A 87 1.22 9.43 -26.02
N ASP A 88 1.66 10.45 -26.75
CA ASP A 88 3.06 10.57 -27.17
C ASP A 88 4.01 10.77 -25.99
N GLU A 89 3.61 11.59 -25.01
CA GLU A 89 4.39 11.86 -23.80
C GLU A 89 4.52 10.60 -22.93
N LEU A 90 3.42 9.85 -22.77
CA LEU A 90 3.43 8.61 -22.00
C LEU A 90 4.30 7.55 -22.67
N TYR A 91 4.21 7.42 -24.00
CA TYR A 91 5.04 6.49 -24.77
C TYR A 91 6.53 6.81 -24.61
N PHE A 92 6.89 8.08 -24.76
CA PHE A 92 8.26 8.55 -24.58
C PHE A 92 8.78 8.24 -23.18
N LYS A 93 7.98 8.54 -22.16
CA LYS A 93 8.31 8.28 -20.76
C LYS A 93 8.50 6.80 -20.46
N GLY A 94 7.69 5.93 -21.05
CA GLY A 94 7.84 4.48 -20.92
C GLY A 94 9.18 3.98 -21.48
N ILE A 95 9.61 4.48 -22.65
CA ILE A 95 10.91 4.15 -23.23
C ILE A 95 12.06 4.64 -22.33
N GLN A 96 11.97 5.88 -21.82
CA GLN A 96 13.01 6.41 -20.92
C GLN A 96 13.14 5.54 -19.65
N LEU A 97 12.00 5.08 -19.08
CA LEU A 97 11.99 4.21 -17.92
C LEU A 97 12.59 2.83 -18.21
N TRP A 98 12.25 2.24 -19.35
CA TRP A 98 12.81 0.96 -19.77
C TRP A 98 14.33 1.04 -19.96
N LEU A 99 14.80 2.07 -20.67
CA LEU A 99 16.23 2.33 -20.86
C LEU A 99 16.94 2.50 -19.51
N LYS A 100 16.32 3.19 -18.55
CA LYS A 100 16.93 3.39 -17.22
C LYS A 100 17.03 2.09 -16.41
N LEU A 101 16.04 1.20 -16.54
CA LEU A 101 16.11 -0.14 -15.95
C LEU A 101 17.22 -0.99 -16.57
N LEU A 102 17.39 -0.92 -17.90
CA LEU A 102 18.48 -1.60 -18.62
C LEU A 102 19.86 -1.08 -18.22
N GLU A 103 20.02 0.24 -18.04
CA GLU A 103 21.28 0.82 -17.54
C GLU A 103 21.64 0.26 -16.15
N ILE A 104 20.65 0.13 -15.25
CA ILE A 104 20.86 -0.41 -13.90
C ILE A 104 21.20 -1.90 -13.95
N GLN A 105 20.49 -2.67 -14.77
CA GLN A 105 20.68 -4.11 -14.89
C GLN A 105 22.04 -4.46 -15.52
N THR A 106 22.45 -3.72 -16.55
CA THR A 106 23.62 -4.06 -17.37
C THR A 106 24.88 -3.33 -16.92
N GLY A 107 24.73 -2.22 -16.18
CA GLY A 107 25.83 -1.34 -15.78
C GLY A 107 26.44 -0.55 -16.93
N HIS A 108 25.89 -0.64 -18.14
CA HIS A 108 26.36 0.09 -19.31
C HIS A 108 25.67 1.46 -19.42
N SER A 109 26.44 2.48 -19.82
CA SER A 109 25.91 3.81 -20.14
C SER A 109 25.07 3.79 -21.42
N LEU A 110 24.03 4.64 -21.46
CA LEU A 110 23.19 4.83 -22.64
C LEU A 110 24.00 5.06 -23.94
N PRO A 111 23.79 4.26 -25.00
CA PRO A 111 24.38 4.49 -26.32
C PRO A 111 23.87 5.79 -26.98
N ASP A 112 24.71 6.42 -27.81
CA ASP A 112 24.41 7.71 -28.48
C ASP A 112 23.08 7.71 -29.25
N ARG A 113 22.68 6.57 -29.83
CA ARG A 113 21.42 6.41 -30.58
C ARG A 113 20.16 6.61 -29.73
N PHE A 114 20.27 6.48 -28.40
CA PHE A 114 19.18 6.69 -27.46
C PHE A 114 19.25 8.03 -26.72
N LEU A 115 20.21 8.91 -27.03
CA LEU A 115 20.33 10.22 -26.35
C LEU A 115 19.03 11.04 -26.41
N LYS A 116 18.25 10.91 -27.49
CA LYS A 116 16.91 11.51 -27.58
C LYS A 116 15.97 11.07 -26.44
N PHE A 117 16.10 9.84 -25.96
CA PHE A 117 15.33 9.25 -24.86
C PHE A 117 16.14 9.23 -23.56
N GLN A 118 17.18 10.06 -23.41
CA GLN A 118 17.87 10.17 -22.14
C GLN A 118 16.82 10.49 -21.06
N PHE A 119 16.83 9.72 -19.98
CA PHE A 119 15.99 9.99 -18.83
C PHE A 119 16.52 11.28 -18.18
N ILE A 120 16.06 12.42 -18.68
CA ILE A 120 16.22 13.68 -17.98
C ILE A 120 15.34 13.52 -16.76
N ILE A 121 15.99 13.42 -15.60
CA ILE A 121 15.26 13.62 -14.35
C ILE A 121 14.75 15.05 -14.50
N GLU A 122 13.48 15.21 -14.85
CA GLU A 122 12.70 16.30 -14.30
C GLU A 122 12.72 16.03 -12.80
N VAL A 123 13.84 16.40 -12.18
CA VAL A 123 13.79 16.92 -10.84
C VAL A 123 12.91 18.11 -11.11
N ALA A 124 11.60 17.94 -10.91
CA ALA A 124 10.83 19.04 -10.39
C ALA A 124 11.69 19.47 -9.22
N GLU A 125 12.53 20.49 -9.44
CA GLU A 125 13.35 21.07 -8.40
C GLU A 125 12.37 21.22 -7.27
N ALA A 126 12.54 20.40 -6.22
CA ALA A 126 11.70 20.51 -5.04
C ALA A 126 11.88 21.98 -4.68
N PRO A 127 10.84 22.83 -4.84
CA PRO A 127 11.11 24.22 -5.16
C PRO A 127 12.10 24.77 -4.16
N THR A 128 13.25 25.18 -4.67
CA THR A 128 14.53 25.21 -3.96
C THR A 128 14.59 26.33 -2.90
N SER A 129 13.44 26.88 -2.54
CA SER A 129 13.18 27.84 -1.47
C SER A 129 11.75 27.68 -0.96
N PHE A 130 11.50 26.63 -0.17
CA PHE A 130 10.29 26.57 0.65
C PHE A 130 10.45 27.51 1.84
N SER A 131 9.54 28.46 2.02
CA SER A 131 9.64 29.37 3.17
C SER A 131 9.24 28.69 4.48
N LYS A 132 8.33 27.70 4.42
CA LYS A 132 7.86 26.89 5.55
C LYS A 132 7.45 25.49 5.10
N GLU A 133 7.86 24.48 5.87
CA GLU A 133 7.43 23.08 5.71
C GLU A 133 6.97 22.54 7.06
N TYR A 134 5.84 21.86 7.07
CA TYR A 134 5.34 21.08 8.19
C TYR A 134 5.29 19.60 7.79
N PRO A 135 6.12 18.73 8.40
CA PRO A 135 6.11 17.30 8.10
C PRO A 135 4.73 16.67 8.29
N SER A 136 4.03 17.10 9.34
CA SER A 136 2.67 16.66 9.62
C SER A 136 2.02 17.61 10.61
N ILE A 137 0.86 18.16 10.29
CA ILE A 137 0.20 19.16 11.12
C ILE A 137 -1.32 19.08 11.01
N ARG A 138 -2.02 19.37 12.11
CA ARG A 138 -3.47 19.51 12.15
C ARG A 138 -3.86 20.90 11.59
N ILE A 139 -4.82 20.88 10.68
CA ILE A 139 -5.40 22.06 10.05
C ILE A 139 -6.93 21.98 10.15
N SER A 140 -7.59 23.12 10.13
CA SER A 140 -9.04 23.21 10.09
C SER A 140 -9.46 23.89 8.79
N PHE A 141 -10.18 23.18 7.94
CA PHE A 141 -10.75 23.76 6.73
C PHE A 141 -11.97 24.58 7.09
N LEU A 142 -12.05 25.81 6.58
CA LEU A 142 -13.09 26.78 6.90
C LEU A 142 -14.15 26.89 5.81
N GLU A 143 -13.74 26.86 4.55
CA GLU A 143 -14.64 26.96 3.41
C GLU A 143 -13.96 26.46 2.14
N TYR A 144 -14.78 26.02 1.19
CA TYR A 144 -14.36 25.65 -0.16
C TYR A 144 -14.75 26.76 -1.15
N SER A 145 -13.78 27.24 -1.90
CA SER A 145 -14.01 28.24 -2.96
C SER A 145 -14.06 27.53 -4.31
N GLU A 146 -15.25 27.44 -4.89
CA GLU A 146 -15.47 26.84 -6.21
C GLU A 146 -14.70 27.58 -7.31
N ASP A 147 -14.74 28.92 -7.30
CA ASP A 147 -14.10 29.77 -8.32
C ASP A 147 -12.59 29.54 -8.47
N ARG A 148 -11.90 29.26 -7.35
CA ARG A 148 -10.44 29.06 -7.31
C ARG A 148 -10.05 27.58 -7.19
N ASN A 149 -11.02 26.68 -7.09
CA ASN A 149 -10.80 25.27 -6.78
C ASN A 149 -9.80 25.09 -5.60
N ALA A 150 -10.08 25.80 -4.50
CA ALA A 150 -9.17 25.92 -3.38
C ALA A 150 -9.91 25.85 -2.04
N LEU A 151 -9.25 25.28 -1.03
CA LEU A 151 -9.74 25.19 0.33
C LEU A 151 -9.07 26.26 1.21
N LYS A 152 -9.87 27.04 1.94
CA LYS A 152 -9.36 27.90 2.99
C LYS A 152 -9.16 27.10 4.25
N PHE A 153 -8.01 27.24 4.89
CA PHE A 153 -7.70 26.55 6.12
C PHE A 153 -6.95 27.44 7.10
N VAL A 154 -7.06 27.11 8.39
CA VAL A 154 -6.21 27.65 9.45
C VAL A 154 -5.37 26.52 10.02
N ILE A 155 -4.16 26.84 10.45
CA ILE A 155 -3.31 25.87 11.15
C ILE A 155 -3.71 25.93 12.62
N SER A 156 -3.91 24.78 13.29
CA SER A 156 -4.49 24.75 14.64
C SER A 156 -3.69 25.54 15.71
N ASN A 157 -2.43 25.88 15.44
CA ASN A 157 -1.60 26.71 16.33
C ASN A 157 -1.55 28.21 15.94
N GLN A 158 -2.19 28.61 14.84
CA GLN A 158 -2.19 29.96 14.26
C GLN A 158 -3.56 30.27 13.64
N THR A 159 -4.55 30.53 14.49
CA THR A 159 -5.95 30.77 14.07
C THR A 159 -6.17 32.13 13.40
N GLU A 160 -5.22 33.07 13.51
CA GLU A 160 -5.33 34.43 12.95
C GLU A 160 -5.00 34.51 11.45
N HIS A 161 -4.35 33.48 10.89
CA HIS A 161 -3.92 33.48 9.50
C HIS A 161 -4.70 32.45 8.69
N ILE A 162 -5.58 32.95 7.81
CA ILE A 162 -6.28 32.13 6.82
C ILE A 162 -5.33 31.86 5.66
N HIS A 163 -5.13 30.59 5.37
CA HIS A 163 -4.30 30.10 4.29
C HIS A 163 -5.17 29.47 3.19
N LEU A 164 -4.63 29.44 1.98
CA LEU A 164 -5.27 28.81 0.82
C LEU A 164 -4.48 27.58 0.39
N LEU A 165 -5.15 26.44 0.33
CA LEU A 165 -4.67 25.20 -0.26
C LEU A 165 -5.28 25.06 -1.65
N GLU A 166 -4.46 25.19 -2.69
CA GLU A 166 -4.92 24.98 -4.06
C GLU A 166 -4.98 23.50 -4.38
N LEU A 167 -6.14 23.01 -4.83
CA LEU A 167 -6.34 21.57 -5.07
C LEU A 167 -5.47 21.03 -6.21
N LYS A 168 -4.96 21.89 -7.09
CA LYS A 168 -4.00 21.51 -8.16
C LYS A 168 -2.70 20.89 -7.63
N SER A 169 -2.39 21.07 -6.35
CA SER A 169 -1.26 20.41 -5.68
C SER A 169 -1.50 18.91 -5.43
N LEU A 170 -2.76 18.48 -5.41
CA LEU A 170 -3.15 17.09 -5.17
C LEU A 170 -3.29 16.30 -6.48
N ARG A 171 -3.23 14.97 -6.39
CA ARG A 171 -3.47 14.09 -7.54
C ARG A 171 -4.93 14.16 -7.98
N THR A 172 -5.20 14.00 -9.28
CA THR A 172 -6.56 14.06 -9.86
C THR A 172 -7.57 13.17 -9.13
N LYS A 173 -7.18 11.97 -8.71
CA LYS A 173 -8.04 11.05 -7.92
C LYS A 173 -8.35 11.61 -6.52
N GLN A 174 -7.37 12.20 -5.86
CA GLN A 174 -7.56 12.83 -4.53
C GLN A 174 -8.48 14.04 -4.64
N ILE A 175 -8.32 14.87 -5.68
CA ILE A 175 -9.21 16.02 -5.94
C ILE A 175 -10.66 15.56 -6.10
N LYS A 176 -10.91 14.55 -6.95
CA LYS A 176 -12.26 14.00 -7.16
C LYS A 176 -12.88 13.48 -5.86
N HIS A 177 -12.12 12.69 -5.10
CA HIS A 177 -12.60 12.16 -3.81
C HIS A 177 -12.88 13.28 -2.80
N LEU A 178 -11.99 14.27 -2.71
CA LEU A 178 -12.15 15.40 -1.80
C LEU A 178 -13.38 16.24 -2.17
N GLN A 179 -13.58 16.54 -3.45
CA GLN A 179 -14.77 17.26 -3.93
C GLN A 179 -16.07 16.50 -3.62
N GLN A 180 -16.08 15.17 -3.77
CA GLN A 180 -17.22 14.34 -3.37
C GLN A 180 -17.44 14.39 -1.84
N CYS A 181 -16.37 14.29 -1.05
CA CYS A 181 -16.48 14.33 0.42
C CYS A 181 -16.96 15.68 0.93
N ILE A 182 -16.50 16.79 0.34
CA ILE A 182 -16.86 18.16 0.76
C ILE A 182 -18.38 18.39 0.68
N GLN A 183 -19.09 17.72 -0.24
CA GLN A 183 -20.56 17.81 -0.34
C GLN A 183 -21.29 17.29 0.91
N TYR A 184 -20.65 16.42 1.69
CA TYR A 184 -21.22 15.79 2.89
C TYR A 184 -20.61 16.32 4.19
N LEU A 185 -19.51 17.06 4.12
CA LEU A 185 -18.82 17.60 5.30
C LEU A 185 -19.38 18.98 5.65
N GLN A 186 -19.63 19.21 6.94
CA GLN A 186 -19.96 20.54 7.44
C GLN A 186 -18.66 21.27 7.79
N PHE A 187 -18.50 22.48 7.25
CA PHE A 187 -17.41 23.36 7.65
C PHE A 187 -17.74 24.11 8.96
N PRO A 188 -16.73 24.43 9.80
CA PRO A 188 -15.34 24.01 9.66
C PRO A 188 -15.14 22.54 10.06
N PHE A 189 -14.22 21.84 9.41
CA PHE A 189 -13.83 20.49 9.78
C PHE A 189 -12.31 20.34 9.85
N ASP A 190 -11.86 19.45 10.73
CA ASP A 190 -10.43 19.22 10.95
C ASP A 190 -9.87 18.17 10.01
N ALA A 191 -8.62 18.37 9.62
CA ALA A 191 -7.83 17.44 8.84
C ALA A 191 -6.38 17.41 9.33
N TRP A 192 -5.71 16.28 9.12
CA TRP A 192 -4.26 16.20 9.18
C TRP A 192 -3.67 16.36 7.79
N ALA A 193 -2.80 17.35 7.64
CA ALA A 193 -2.00 17.54 6.45
C ALA A 193 -0.62 16.91 6.65
N HIS A 194 -0.28 15.96 5.79
CA HIS A 194 1.06 15.37 5.74
C HIS A 194 1.89 16.09 4.67
N ARG A 195 3.07 16.55 5.08
CA ARG A 195 4.01 17.33 4.26
C ARG A 195 3.35 18.55 3.64
N LEU A 196 2.91 19.46 4.52
CA LEU A 196 2.32 20.74 4.13
C LEU A 196 3.45 21.76 3.89
N ILE A 197 3.57 22.24 2.67
CA ILE A 197 4.69 23.06 2.23
C ILE A 197 4.18 24.35 1.59
N TYR A 198 4.81 25.48 1.92
CA TYR A 198 4.52 26.76 1.28
C TYR A 198 5.43 27.01 0.07
N LEU A 199 4.80 27.21 -1.08
CA LEU A 199 5.41 27.35 -2.39
C LEU A 199 4.98 28.65 -3.06
N GLN A 200 5.89 29.63 -3.14
CA GLN A 200 5.75 30.82 -3.99
C GLN A 200 4.34 31.46 -4.00
N GLY A 201 3.68 31.56 -2.84
CA GLY A 201 2.35 32.16 -2.71
C GLY A 201 1.22 31.22 -2.30
N TYR A 202 1.36 29.91 -2.48
CA TYR A 202 0.31 28.91 -2.19
C TYR A 202 0.82 27.76 -1.32
N TRP A 203 -0.10 27.04 -0.67
CA TRP A 203 0.22 25.82 0.06
C TRP A 203 0.04 24.58 -0.82
N SER A 204 0.96 23.63 -0.68
CA SER A 204 0.94 22.30 -1.31
C SER A 204 0.98 21.23 -0.22
N VAL A 205 0.34 20.08 -0.46
CA VAL A 205 0.27 18.98 0.50
C VAL A 205 0.37 17.63 -0.21
N ASP A 206 1.06 16.66 0.38
CA ASP A 206 1.20 15.32 -0.21
C ASP A 206 -0.03 14.44 0.05
N SER A 207 -0.56 14.48 1.28
CA SER A 207 -1.79 13.75 1.64
C SER A 207 -2.57 14.42 2.76
N LEU A 208 -3.88 14.22 2.72
CA LEU A 208 -4.84 14.74 3.68
C LEU A 208 -5.57 13.57 4.34
N VAL A 209 -5.71 13.65 5.67
CA VAL A 209 -6.58 12.78 6.46
C VAL A 209 -7.70 13.65 6.98
N LEU A 210 -8.90 13.44 6.45
CA LEU A 210 -10.08 14.21 6.87
C LEU A 210 -10.64 13.59 8.16
N MET A 211 -11.15 14.43 9.06
CA MET A 211 -11.75 13.99 10.33
C MET A 211 -10.83 13.03 11.12
N PRO A 212 -9.63 13.47 11.52
CA PRO A 212 -8.60 12.61 12.11
C PRO A 212 -9.01 11.96 13.43
N ASP A 213 -9.98 12.53 14.14
CA ASP A 213 -10.48 11.98 15.40
C ASP A 213 -11.50 10.85 15.17
N PHE A 214 -11.95 10.64 13.93
CA PHE A 214 -12.80 9.51 13.55
C PHE A 214 -11.94 8.28 13.27
N LEU A 215 -11.71 7.49 14.33
CA LEU A 215 -10.91 6.26 14.24
C LEU A 215 -11.66 5.17 13.47
N VAL A 216 -11.06 4.69 12.38
CA VAL A 216 -11.57 3.57 11.60
C VAL A 216 -10.61 2.39 11.72
N ASP A 217 -11.16 1.19 11.90
CA ASP A 217 -10.36 -0.03 11.94
C ASP A 217 -9.72 -0.31 10.56
N VAL A 218 -8.44 -0.70 10.54
CA VAL A 218 -7.76 -1.15 9.31
C VAL A 218 -8.55 -2.26 8.63
N THR A 219 -9.13 -3.20 9.37
CA THR A 219 -9.89 -4.32 8.79
C THR A 219 -11.13 -3.83 8.04
N THR A 220 -11.78 -2.80 8.59
CA THR A 220 -12.93 -2.14 7.97
C THR A 220 -12.52 -1.54 6.63
N VAL A 221 -11.43 -0.79 6.60
CA VAL A 221 -10.95 -0.15 5.38
C VAL A 221 -10.49 -1.19 4.36
N ALA A 222 -9.76 -2.23 4.78
CA ALA A 222 -9.38 -3.35 3.93
C ALA A 222 -10.61 -4.03 3.30
N SER A 223 -11.70 -4.20 4.06
CA SER A 223 -12.93 -4.81 3.56
C SER A 223 -13.58 -4.02 2.41
N CYS A 224 -13.34 -2.71 2.32
CA CYS A 224 -13.83 -1.84 1.27
C CYS A 224 -13.04 -1.97 -0.05
N PHE A 225 -11.89 -2.65 -0.05
CA PHE A 225 -11.08 -2.89 -1.24
C PHE A 225 -11.27 -4.33 -1.75
N HIS A 226 -11.51 -4.44 -3.05
CA HIS A 226 -11.47 -5.68 -3.83
C HIS A 226 -10.37 -5.57 -4.89
N ALA A 227 -10.01 -6.70 -5.52
CA ALA A 227 -8.87 -6.78 -6.45
C ALA A 227 -8.91 -5.74 -7.58
N THR A 228 -10.10 -5.33 -8.02
CA THR A 228 -10.29 -4.39 -9.13
C THR A 228 -10.97 -3.09 -8.72
N GLU A 229 -11.64 -3.03 -7.56
CA GLU A 229 -12.50 -1.91 -7.20
C GLU A 229 -12.49 -1.62 -5.69
N SER A 230 -12.71 -0.36 -5.33
CA SER A 230 -12.90 0.07 -3.94
C SER A 230 -14.30 0.64 -3.77
N ASN A 231 -15.08 0.10 -2.83
CA ASN A 231 -16.43 0.58 -2.54
C ASN A 231 -16.60 0.90 -1.05
N PRO A 232 -16.58 2.18 -0.65
CA PRO A 232 -16.73 2.60 0.75
C PRO A 232 -18.14 2.35 1.31
N LEU A 233 -19.18 2.25 0.47
CA LEU A 233 -20.56 1.98 0.92
C LEU A 233 -20.70 0.61 1.58
N LYS A 234 -19.77 -0.31 1.30
CA LYS A 234 -19.74 -1.63 1.92
C LYS A 234 -19.55 -1.53 3.44
N HIS A 235 -18.70 -0.63 3.92
CA HIS A 235 -18.56 -0.39 5.36
C HIS A 235 -19.86 0.20 5.93
N PHE A 236 -20.45 1.18 5.24
CA PHE A 236 -21.71 1.78 5.69
C PHE A 236 -22.81 0.73 5.88
N ILE A 237 -22.97 -0.18 4.93
CA ILE A 237 -23.93 -1.30 5.04
C ILE A 237 -23.57 -2.20 6.23
N GLN A 238 -22.28 -2.49 6.45
CA GLN A 238 -21.84 -3.32 7.58
C GLN A 238 -22.17 -2.72 8.96
N LEU A 239 -22.26 -1.40 9.10
CA LEU A 239 -22.66 -0.75 10.35
C LEU A 239 -24.09 -1.11 10.78
N TYR A 240 -24.97 -1.41 9.82
CA TYR A 240 -26.39 -1.72 10.09
C TYR A 240 -26.72 -3.20 10.01
N LEU A 241 -25.79 -4.04 9.56
CA LEU A 241 -26.01 -5.49 9.46
C LEU A 241 -25.66 -6.18 10.77
N TYR A 242 -26.63 -6.85 11.37
CA TYR A 242 -26.36 -7.82 12.43
C TYR A 242 -25.55 -8.98 11.83
N ARG A 243 -24.28 -9.08 12.20
CA ARG A 243 -23.40 -10.20 11.85
C ARG A 243 -22.99 -10.92 13.13
N PRO A 244 -23.74 -11.94 13.58
CA PRO A 244 -23.30 -12.74 14.71
C PRO A 244 -21.97 -13.41 14.35
N THR A 245 -21.12 -13.62 15.35
CA THR A 245 -19.84 -14.31 15.15
C THR A 245 -20.12 -15.71 14.61
N GLY A 246 -19.88 -15.92 13.32
CA GLY A 246 -20.11 -17.20 12.67
C GLY A 246 -19.03 -18.22 13.04
N LEU A 247 -19.32 -19.49 12.76
CA LEU A 247 -18.39 -20.61 12.95
C LEU A 247 -16.97 -20.32 12.41
N PRO A 248 -16.75 -19.76 11.19
CA PRO A 248 -15.40 -19.47 10.71
C PRO A 248 -14.63 -18.46 11.57
N ALA A 249 -15.32 -17.46 12.13
CA ALA A 249 -14.70 -16.47 12.99
C ALA A 249 -14.31 -17.06 14.35
N LEU A 250 -15.14 -17.96 14.90
CA LEU A 250 -14.81 -18.70 16.12
C LEU A 250 -13.59 -19.61 15.92
N ILE A 251 -13.50 -20.31 14.77
CA ILE A 251 -12.33 -21.11 14.41
C ILE A 251 -11.09 -20.23 14.31
N GLY A 252 -11.18 -19.10 13.60
CA GLY A 252 -10.06 -18.16 13.45
C GLY A 252 -9.56 -17.62 14.80
N ASN A 253 -10.46 -17.22 15.69
CA ASN A 253 -10.10 -16.76 17.03
C ASN A 253 -9.42 -17.87 17.84
N ALA A 254 -9.91 -19.11 17.75
CA ALA A 254 -9.29 -20.26 18.41
C ALA A 254 -7.86 -20.52 17.90
N VAL A 255 -7.68 -20.47 16.57
CA VAL A 255 -6.39 -20.68 15.91
C VAL A 255 -5.38 -19.60 16.30
N ASN A 256 -5.79 -18.33 16.32
CA ASN A 256 -4.93 -17.23 16.76
C ASN A 256 -4.49 -17.42 18.22
N TYR A 257 -5.45 -17.74 19.11
CA TYR A 257 -5.15 -18.02 20.51
C TYR A 257 -4.17 -19.19 20.68
N PHE A 258 -4.34 -20.27 19.92
CA PHE A 258 -3.43 -21.42 19.98
C PHE A 258 -2.03 -21.09 19.49
N LEU A 259 -1.91 -20.29 18.43
CA LEU A 259 -0.61 -19.84 17.94
C LEU A 259 0.11 -19.06 19.03
N ASP A 260 -0.58 -18.10 19.65
CA ASP A 260 0.01 -17.25 20.70
C ASP A 260 0.43 -18.09 21.92
N GLU A 261 -0.45 -18.97 22.40
CA GLU A 261 -0.17 -19.83 23.54
C GLU A 261 0.94 -20.84 23.25
N LEU A 262 1.00 -21.45 22.06
CA LEU A 262 2.02 -22.45 21.76
C LEU A 262 3.40 -21.83 21.53
N ILE A 263 3.49 -20.58 21.08
CA ILE A 263 4.76 -19.84 20.99
C ILE A 263 5.33 -19.59 22.39
N ILE A 264 4.49 -19.27 23.37
CA ILE A 264 4.91 -18.95 24.75
C ILE A 264 5.04 -20.23 25.60
N HIS A 265 4.12 -21.18 25.42
CA HIS A 265 3.92 -22.38 26.21
C HIS A 265 3.71 -23.62 25.31
N ASN A 266 4.81 -24.18 24.80
CA ASN A 266 4.79 -25.29 23.83
C ASN A 266 4.17 -26.61 24.37
N ASP A 267 4.11 -26.76 25.70
CA ASP A 267 3.55 -27.96 26.36
C ASP A 267 2.04 -27.89 26.62
N SER A 268 1.37 -26.81 26.20
CA SER A 268 -0.06 -26.61 26.43
C SER A 268 -0.92 -27.70 25.77
N ASN A 269 -1.99 -28.11 26.46
CA ASN A 269 -2.92 -29.15 26.01
C ASN A 269 -4.10 -28.56 25.21
N ALA A 270 -4.45 -29.20 24.09
CA ALA A 270 -5.57 -28.81 23.24
C ALA A 270 -6.89 -28.62 24.01
N GLU A 271 -7.21 -29.52 24.94
CA GLU A 271 -8.48 -29.47 25.67
C GLU A 271 -8.55 -28.30 26.66
N SER A 272 -7.45 -27.96 27.34
CA SER A 272 -7.42 -26.80 28.24
C SER A 272 -7.53 -25.49 27.46
N MET A 273 -6.86 -25.39 26.31
CA MET A 273 -6.96 -24.20 25.46
C MET A 273 -8.36 -24.06 24.82
N LEU A 274 -8.99 -25.17 24.41
CA LEU A 274 -10.37 -25.16 23.92
C LEU A 274 -11.36 -24.64 24.96
N GLN A 275 -11.19 -25.01 26.23
CA GLN A 275 -12.00 -24.48 27.32
C GLN A 275 -11.82 -22.96 27.44
N THR A 276 -10.58 -22.45 27.38
CA THR A 276 -10.32 -21.01 27.41
C THR A 276 -10.99 -20.30 26.23
N VAL A 277 -10.88 -20.83 25.02
CA VAL A 277 -11.53 -20.28 23.82
C VAL A 277 -13.05 -20.21 24.00
N PHE A 278 -13.66 -21.26 24.56
CA PHE A 278 -15.10 -21.25 24.86
C PHE A 278 -15.45 -20.14 25.87
N HIS A 279 -14.67 -19.99 26.94
CA HIS A 279 -14.88 -18.96 27.95
C HIS A 279 -14.67 -17.52 27.46
N GLN A 280 -13.85 -17.32 26.41
CA GLN A 280 -13.65 -16.00 25.81
C GLN A 280 -14.89 -15.50 25.04
N ASN A 281 -15.70 -16.40 24.47
CA ASN A 281 -16.89 -15.99 23.72
C ASN A 281 -18.09 -16.96 23.87
N PRO A 282 -18.62 -17.16 25.09
CA PRO A 282 -19.63 -18.18 25.37
C PRO A 282 -20.96 -17.90 24.67
N LEU A 283 -21.32 -16.63 24.49
CA LEU A 283 -22.55 -16.23 23.82
C LEU A 283 -22.53 -16.56 22.34
N ALA A 284 -21.40 -16.43 21.65
CA ALA A 284 -21.32 -16.80 20.24
C ALA A 284 -21.47 -18.32 20.05
N PHE A 285 -20.92 -19.14 20.96
CA PHE A 285 -21.14 -20.59 20.94
C PHE A 285 -22.59 -20.98 21.20
N SER A 286 -23.33 -20.20 22.00
CA SER A 286 -24.76 -20.43 22.26
C SER A 286 -25.65 -20.27 21.01
N LEU A 287 -25.15 -19.62 19.97
CA LEU A 287 -25.85 -19.42 18.70
C LEU A 287 -25.61 -20.55 17.69
N LEU A 288 -24.70 -21.49 17.99
CA LEU A 288 -24.39 -22.62 17.13
C LEU A 288 -25.30 -23.82 17.40
N ASN A 289 -25.56 -24.62 16.37
CA ASN A 289 -26.21 -25.91 16.54
C ASN A 289 -25.19 -27.04 16.85
N ASP A 290 -25.69 -28.19 17.28
CA ASP A 290 -24.84 -29.32 17.70
C ASP A 290 -23.84 -29.77 16.62
N ASP A 291 -24.25 -29.78 15.36
CA ASP A 291 -23.37 -30.19 14.25
C ASP A 291 -22.26 -29.16 14.00
N GLN A 292 -22.56 -27.87 14.13
CA GLN A 292 -21.56 -26.80 14.06
C GLN A 292 -20.57 -26.88 15.22
N ILE A 293 -21.00 -27.23 16.42
CA ILE A 293 -20.12 -27.40 17.58
C ILE A 293 -19.19 -28.61 17.38
N LYS A 294 -19.70 -29.72 16.84
CA LYS A 294 -18.86 -30.88 16.48
C LYS A 294 -17.82 -30.51 15.44
N LEU A 295 -18.25 -29.86 14.35
CA LEU A 295 -17.37 -29.40 13.28
C LEU A 295 -16.31 -28.42 13.80
N PHE A 296 -16.69 -27.48 14.67
CA PHE A 296 -15.76 -26.58 15.35
C PHE A 296 -14.68 -27.37 16.09
N SER A 297 -15.10 -28.31 16.95
CA SER A 297 -14.20 -29.07 17.81
C SER A 297 -13.21 -29.92 16.99
N GLU A 298 -13.67 -30.60 15.94
CA GLU A 298 -12.84 -31.40 15.05
C GLU A 298 -11.83 -30.54 14.26
N THR A 299 -12.30 -29.43 13.70
CA THR A 299 -11.49 -28.53 12.88
C THR A 299 -10.39 -27.87 13.73
N VAL A 300 -10.74 -27.36 14.90
CA VAL A 300 -9.82 -26.66 15.80
C VAL A 300 -8.78 -27.62 16.39
N ARG A 301 -9.15 -28.86 16.72
CA ARG A 301 -8.17 -29.90 17.12
C ARG A 301 -7.18 -30.24 16.00
N THR A 302 -7.63 -30.23 14.75
CA THR A 302 -6.76 -30.45 13.60
C THR A 302 -5.78 -29.30 13.43
N HIS A 303 -6.26 -28.05 13.50
CA HIS A 303 -5.39 -26.87 13.47
C HIS A 303 -4.38 -26.87 14.61
N PHE A 304 -4.79 -27.23 15.84
CA PHE A 304 -3.89 -27.35 16.98
C PHE A 304 -2.70 -28.26 16.69
N LYS A 305 -2.95 -29.46 16.15
CA LYS A 305 -1.89 -30.42 15.79
C LYS A 305 -0.94 -29.82 14.76
N ASN A 306 -1.49 -29.24 13.69
CA ASN A 306 -0.69 -28.65 12.63
C ASN A 306 0.18 -27.48 13.13
N ILE A 307 -0.37 -26.60 13.98
CA ILE A 307 0.38 -25.48 14.55
C ILE A 307 1.51 -25.98 15.44
N LYS A 308 1.24 -26.98 16.29
CA LYS A 308 2.26 -27.59 17.15
C LYS A 308 3.38 -28.28 16.34
N GLU A 309 3.03 -28.97 15.26
CA GLU A 309 4.01 -29.55 14.32
C GLU A 309 4.85 -28.48 13.63
N VAL A 310 4.25 -27.37 13.19
CA VAL A 310 4.98 -26.25 12.56
C VAL A 310 5.91 -25.57 13.56
N ILE A 311 5.45 -25.31 14.79
CA ILE A 311 6.26 -24.68 15.84
C ILE A 311 7.46 -25.57 16.18
N SER A 312 7.21 -26.85 16.49
CA SER A 312 8.29 -27.78 16.81
C SER A 312 9.27 -28.02 15.66
N SER A 313 8.79 -28.11 14.41
CA SER A 313 9.69 -28.37 13.26
C SER A 313 10.45 -27.15 12.75
N GLN A 314 9.86 -25.95 12.78
CA GLN A 314 10.42 -24.75 12.15
C GLN A 314 11.03 -23.74 13.12
N PHE A 315 10.63 -23.77 14.40
CA PHE A 315 11.03 -22.75 15.37
C PHE A 315 12.05 -23.23 16.43
N ASP A 316 12.30 -24.55 16.57
CA ASP A 316 13.27 -25.12 17.51
C ASP A 316 14.71 -24.55 17.37
N GLN A 317 15.09 -24.00 16.21
CA GLN A 317 16.40 -23.34 16.02
C GLN A 317 16.38 -21.81 16.22
N LYS A 318 15.21 -21.16 16.33
CA LYS A 318 15.06 -19.67 16.39
C LYS A 318 14.29 -19.16 17.62
N LEU A 319 13.75 -20.04 18.47
CA LEU A 319 12.92 -19.68 19.63
C LEU A 319 13.61 -18.80 20.69
N LEU A 320 14.95 -18.81 20.77
CA LEU A 320 15.71 -17.94 21.68
C LEU A 320 15.58 -16.44 21.35
N GLN A 321 15.13 -16.07 20.14
CA GLN A 321 14.89 -14.67 19.74
C GLN A 321 13.40 -14.26 19.81
N LEU A 322 12.48 -15.19 20.08
CA LEU A 322 11.04 -14.94 20.04
C LEU A 322 10.44 -14.38 21.33
N GLN A 323 11.21 -14.31 22.43
CA GLN A 323 10.75 -13.62 23.66
C GLN A 323 10.50 -12.11 23.44
N GLU A 324 11.01 -11.54 22.33
CA GLU A 324 10.79 -10.16 21.90
C GLU A 324 9.66 -9.99 20.86
N CYS A 325 9.00 -11.08 20.43
CA CYS A 325 7.88 -10.99 19.51
C CYS A 325 6.64 -10.43 20.22
N LEU A 326 6.24 -9.21 19.85
CA LEU A 326 4.90 -8.71 20.16
C LEU A 326 3.88 -9.44 19.27
N LEU A 327 3.11 -10.32 19.90
CA LEU A 327 1.90 -10.91 19.35
C LEU A 327 0.73 -9.96 19.66
N GLU A 328 -0.05 -9.60 18.63
CA GLU A 328 -1.14 -8.61 18.69
C GLU A 328 -0.82 -7.23 19.32
N PRO A 329 0.23 -6.50 18.90
CA PRO A 329 0.37 -5.10 19.27
C PRO A 329 -0.85 -4.31 18.79
N SER A 330 -1.60 -3.75 19.75
CA SER A 330 -2.60 -2.73 19.47
C SER A 330 -1.86 -1.44 19.13
N PHE A 331 -1.60 -1.21 17.84
CA PHE A 331 -0.93 0.02 17.41
C PHE A 331 -1.91 1.19 17.43
N LEU A 332 -2.04 1.84 18.58
CA LEU A 332 -2.50 3.22 18.63
C LEU A 332 -1.31 4.11 18.25
N ARG A 333 -1.19 4.45 16.96
CA ARG A 333 -0.28 5.51 16.52
C ARG A 333 -1.09 6.79 16.29
N PRO A 334 -1.03 7.80 17.17
CA PRO A 334 -1.81 9.04 17.01
C PRO A 334 -1.57 9.80 15.68
N LYS A 335 -0.49 9.47 14.94
CA LYS A 335 -0.14 10.06 13.63
C LYS A 335 -0.62 9.26 12.42
N LEU A 336 -1.15 8.05 12.62
CA LEU A 336 -1.71 7.18 11.57
C LEU A 336 -3.09 6.73 12.05
N TRP A 337 -4.13 7.27 11.40
CA TRP A 337 -5.55 7.28 11.77
C TRP A 337 -6.28 5.92 11.79
N TYR A 338 -5.54 4.81 11.74
CA TYR A 338 -6.12 3.48 11.80
C TYR A 338 -5.78 2.78 13.11
N SER A 339 -6.78 2.13 13.70
CA SER A 339 -6.58 1.14 14.75
C SER A 339 -6.50 -0.24 14.11
N GLY A 340 -5.50 -1.05 14.45
CA GLY A 340 -5.38 -2.42 13.95
C GLY A 340 -4.58 -3.30 14.90
N LYS A 341 -4.95 -4.58 14.96
CA LYS A 341 -4.14 -5.64 15.55
C LYS A 341 -3.31 -6.29 14.44
N ALA A 342 -1.98 -6.27 14.56
CA ALA A 342 -1.11 -7.02 13.66
C ALA A 342 -0.86 -8.41 14.26
N GLY A 343 -1.05 -9.48 13.48
CA GLY A 343 -0.93 -10.86 13.98
C GLY A 343 0.49 -11.26 14.42
N CYS A 344 1.53 -10.55 13.99
CA CYS A 344 2.90 -10.71 14.49
C CYS A 344 3.77 -9.58 13.92
N PHE A 345 4.62 -8.96 14.74
CA PHE A 345 5.66 -8.02 14.29
C PHE A 345 7.03 -8.56 14.68
N LEU A 346 7.87 -8.85 13.68
CA LEU A 346 9.28 -9.17 13.87
C LEU A 346 10.09 -7.88 13.61
N PRO A 347 10.74 -7.28 14.61
CA PRO A 347 11.69 -6.21 14.36
C PRO A 347 12.91 -6.78 13.62
N GLY A 348 13.25 -6.17 12.48
CA GLY A 348 14.50 -6.42 11.76
C GLY A 348 15.58 -5.43 12.15
#